data_AF-A0A285NF33-F1
#
_entry.id   AF-A0A285NF33-F1
#
_cell.length_a   1.000
_cell.length_b   1.000
_cell.length_c   1.000
_cell.angle_alpha   90.00
_cell.angle_beta   90.00
_cell.angle_gamma   90.00
#
_symmetry.space_group_name_H-M   'P 1'
#
loop_
_entity.id
_entity.type
_entity.pdbx_description
1 polymer ?
#
loop_
_entity_poly.entity_id
_entity_poly.type
_entity_poly.pdbx_seq_one_letter_code
_entity_poly.pdbx_strand_id
1 'polypeptide(L)'
;MSKFRLKRTYPTELEITVTPQQIVSMFPIELQEHPYMGIINRIWRTEKEIFSVETLPSEFVEDLTAERKYLKVKDEKLMEILRNLSIFQIVLYYEDKEDVYQVEKI
;
A
#
# COMPACT_ATOMS: atom_id res chain seq x y z
N MET A 1 4.49 -18.16 11.17
CA MET A 1 4.41 -16.77 10.68
C MET A 1 3.71 -16.80 9.33
N SER A 2 2.62 -16.04 9.16
CA SER A 2 1.95 -15.95 7.85
C SER A 2 2.90 -15.36 6.82
N LYS A 3 2.87 -15.87 5.60
CA LYS A 3 3.58 -15.29 4.46
C LYS A 3 2.57 -14.79 3.44
N PHE A 4 3.04 -14.03 2.47
CA PHE A 4 2.22 -13.55 1.38
C PHE A 4 2.95 -13.80 0.06
N ARG A 5 2.19 -14.25 -0.95
CA ARG A 5 2.60 -14.22 -2.34
C ARG A 5 2.20 -12.85 -2.90
N LEU A 6 3.18 -12.11 -3.40
CA LEU A 6 2.98 -10.83 -4.08
C LEU A 6 3.32 -11.01 -5.56
N LYS A 7 2.35 -10.72 -6.43
CA LYS A 7 2.45 -10.88 -7.88
C LYS A 7 2.15 -9.57 -8.60
N ARG A 8 3.02 -9.16 -9.53
CA ARG A 8 2.75 -8.10 -10.51
C ARG A 8 2.86 -8.71 -11.90
N THR A 9 1.93 -8.41 -12.80
CA THR A 9 1.92 -8.96 -14.17
C THR A 9 2.45 -7.98 -15.22
N TYR A 10 2.30 -6.67 -15.00
CA TYR A 10 2.74 -5.62 -15.91
C TYR A 10 3.46 -4.50 -15.14
N PRO A 11 4.49 -3.83 -15.71
CA PRO A 11 5.11 -4.06 -17.03
C PRO A 11 6.05 -5.28 -17.08
N THR A 12 6.38 -5.86 -15.93
CA THR A 12 7.24 -7.03 -15.83
C THR A 12 6.64 -8.00 -14.83
N GLU A 13 6.53 -9.27 -15.22
CA GLU A 13 6.06 -10.32 -14.34
C GLU A 13 7.06 -10.50 -13.18
N LEU A 14 6.54 -10.39 -11.97
CA LEU A 14 7.27 -10.57 -10.73
C LEU A 14 6.38 -11.38 -9.79
N GLU A 15 6.93 -12.43 -9.19
CA GLU A 15 6.30 -13.15 -8.10
C GLU A 15 7.33 -13.36 -6.99
N ILE A 16 7.01 -12.88 -5.79
CA ILE A 16 7.86 -13.01 -4.62
C ILE A 16 7.06 -13.44 -3.40
N THR A 17 7.73 -14.13 -2.48
CA THR A 17 7.18 -14.42 -1.16
C THR A 17 7.71 -13.41 -0.15
N VAL A 18 6.81 -12.72 0.55
CA VAL A 18 7.14 -11.64 1.49
C VAL A 18 6.50 -11.88 2.86
N THR A 19 7.13 -11.36 3.90
CA THR A 19 6.58 -11.32 5.26
C THR A 19 5.59 -10.16 5.42
N PRO A 20 4.75 -10.16 6.47
CA PRO A 20 3.87 -9.04 6.74
C PRO A 20 4.63 -7.72 6.90
N GLN A 21 5.76 -7.75 7.62
CA GLN A 21 6.61 -6.57 7.81
C GLN A 21 7.20 -6.07 6.49
N GLN A 22 7.58 -6.97 5.58
CA GLN A 22 8.05 -6.58 4.25
C GLN A 22 6.96 -5.90 3.43
N ILE A 23 5.70 -6.35 3.50
CA ILE A 23 4.58 -5.65 2.84
C ILE A 23 4.41 -4.25 3.41
N VAL A 24 4.36 -4.11 4.73
CA VAL A 24 4.18 -2.80 5.39
C VAL A 24 5.32 -1.84 5.07
N SER A 25 6.55 -2.34 5.02
CA SER A 25 7.73 -1.51 4.74
C SER A 25 7.88 -1.15 3.25
N MET A 26 7.62 -2.08 2.33
CA MET A 26 7.81 -1.86 0.89
C MET A 26 6.61 -1.19 0.23
N PHE A 27 5.42 -1.45 0.76
CA PHE A 27 4.16 -1.02 0.15
C PHE A 27 3.17 -0.44 1.18
N PRO A 28 3.56 0.56 2.00
CA PRO A 28 2.64 1.20 2.93
C PRO A 28 1.51 1.93 2.21
N ILE A 29 0.37 2.09 2.90
CA ILE A 29 -0.69 2.99 2.44
C ILE A 29 -0.24 4.42 2.71
N GLU A 30 -0.09 5.22 1.66
CA GLU A 30 0.48 6.56 1.75
C GLU A 30 0.02 7.46 0.61
N LEU A 31 0.12 8.76 0.84
CA LEU A 31 -0.04 9.81 -0.16
C LEU A 31 1.15 10.74 -0.03
N GLN A 32 2.01 10.74 -1.03
CA GLN A 32 3.23 11.54 -1.02
C GLN A 32 3.43 12.32 -2.32
N GLU A 33 4.05 13.48 -2.23
CA GLU A 33 4.47 14.27 -3.38
C GLU A 33 5.94 13.96 -3.72
N HIS A 34 6.14 13.37 -4.89
CA HIS A 34 7.45 13.03 -5.41
C HIS A 34 7.92 14.11 -6.42
N PRO A 35 9.19 14.57 -6.35
CA PRO A 35 9.69 15.69 -7.16
C PRO A 35 9.54 15.52 -8.67
N TYR A 36 9.52 14.30 -9.17
CA TYR A 36 9.45 14.01 -10.60
C TYR A 36 8.16 13.31 -11.04
N MET A 37 7.45 12.66 -10.12
CA MET A 37 6.27 11.83 -10.44
C MET A 37 4.95 12.47 -9.98
N GLY A 38 5.03 13.70 -9.46
CA GLY A 38 3.88 14.37 -8.87
C GLY A 38 3.35 13.64 -7.63
N ILE A 39 2.04 13.57 -7.51
CA ILE A 39 1.38 12.92 -6.37
C ILE A 39 1.37 11.41 -6.60
N ILE A 40 1.97 10.69 -5.68
CA ILE A 40 1.94 9.23 -5.58
C ILE A 40 0.93 8.85 -4.49
N ASN A 41 -0.06 8.03 -4.86
CA ASN A 41 -1.04 7.48 -3.93
C ASN A 41 -0.94 5.96 -3.92
N ARG A 42 -0.59 5.36 -2.78
CA ARG A 42 -0.58 3.91 -2.60
C ARG A 42 -1.75 3.52 -1.71
N ILE A 43 -2.62 2.66 -2.23
CA ILE A 43 -3.78 2.14 -1.53
C ILE A 43 -3.73 0.62 -1.46
N TRP A 44 -4.44 0.04 -0.50
CA TRP A 44 -4.78 -1.37 -0.51
C TRP A 44 -6.26 -1.53 -0.83
N ARG A 45 -6.60 -2.40 -1.77
CA ARG A 45 -7.97 -2.61 -2.27
C ARG A 45 -8.37 -4.08 -2.15
N THR A 46 -9.56 -4.32 -1.65
CA THR A 46 -10.25 -5.61 -1.74
C THR A 46 -11.47 -5.46 -2.65
N GLU A 47 -12.23 -6.53 -2.86
CA GLU A 47 -13.53 -6.44 -3.55
C GLU A 47 -14.56 -5.57 -2.80
N LYS A 48 -14.39 -5.39 -1.48
CA LYS A 48 -15.39 -4.74 -0.61
C LYS A 48 -14.99 -3.36 -0.12
N GLU A 49 -13.69 -3.10 -0.04
CA GLU A 49 -13.16 -1.95 0.69
C GLU A 49 -11.84 -1.46 0.10
N ILE A 50 -11.65 -0.14 0.17
CA ILE A 50 -10.41 0.55 -0.19
C ILE A 50 -9.83 1.18 1.09
N PHE A 51 -8.61 0.77 1.43
CA PHE A 51 -7.81 1.36 2.49
C PHE A 51 -6.85 2.39 1.88
N SER A 52 -7.04 3.64 2.26
CA SER A 52 -6.26 4.79 1.81
C SER A 52 -6.11 5.78 2.97
N VAL A 53 -5.22 6.75 2.84
CA VAL A 53 -5.14 7.86 3.81
C VAL A 53 -6.41 8.71 3.86
N GLU A 54 -7.27 8.63 2.83
CA GLU A 54 -8.51 9.40 2.71
C GLU A 54 -9.72 8.64 3.30
N THR A 55 -9.67 7.31 3.33
CA THR A 55 -10.76 6.46 3.83
C THR A 55 -10.56 6.04 5.29
N LEU A 56 -9.34 6.08 5.80
CA LEU A 56 -9.03 5.72 7.18
C LEU A 56 -9.19 6.92 8.14
N PRO A 57 -9.59 6.68 9.39
CA PRO A 57 -9.65 7.73 10.41
C PRO A 57 -8.29 8.40 10.64
N SER A 58 -8.29 9.72 10.83
CA SER A 58 -7.08 10.54 10.93
C SER A 58 -6.14 10.15 12.06
N GLU A 59 -6.65 9.54 13.15
CA GLU A 59 -5.83 9.05 14.25
C GLU A 59 -4.87 7.92 13.86
N PHE A 60 -5.15 7.24 12.74
CA PHE A 60 -4.30 6.20 12.17
C PHE A 60 -3.37 6.71 11.07
N VAL A 61 -3.41 7.99 10.75
CA VAL A 61 -2.58 8.63 9.73
C VAL A 61 -1.53 9.48 10.41
N GLU A 62 -0.28 9.31 10.00
CA GLU A 62 0.85 10.15 10.36
C GLU A 62 1.04 11.20 9.28
N ASP A 63 1.08 12.46 9.70
CA ASP A 63 1.53 13.56 8.85
C ASP A 63 3.05 13.69 8.99
N LEU A 64 3.74 13.29 7.93
CA LEU A 64 5.20 13.33 7.80
C LEU A 64 5.65 14.48 6.88
N THR A 65 4.74 15.43 6.60
CA THR A 65 5.00 16.60 5.77
C THR A 65 6.04 17.49 6.45
N ALA A 66 7.20 17.63 5.80
CA ALA A 66 8.21 18.63 6.16
C ALA A 66 8.20 19.77 5.13
N GLU A 67 8.55 19.45 3.89
CA GLU A 67 8.59 20.41 2.76
C GLU A 67 7.59 20.05 1.66
N ARG A 68 7.21 18.78 1.57
CA ARG A 68 6.31 18.21 0.56
C ARG A 68 5.29 17.32 1.24
N LYS A 69 4.09 17.24 0.66
CA LYS A 69 2.99 16.45 1.21
C LYS A 69 3.45 15.01 1.42
N TYR A 70 3.33 14.51 2.64
CA TYR A 70 3.56 13.10 2.93
C TYR A 70 2.68 12.65 4.08
N LEU A 71 1.64 11.89 3.75
CA LEU A 71 0.74 11.24 4.69
C LEU A 71 0.94 9.74 4.60
N LYS A 72 1.06 9.05 5.73
CA LYS A 72 1.25 7.60 5.79
C LYS A 72 0.37 6.98 6.87
N VAL A 73 -0.24 5.83 6.60
CA VAL A 73 -0.94 5.07 7.64
C VAL A 73 0.07 4.45 8.60
N LYS A 74 -0.18 4.57 9.90
CA LYS A 74 0.67 3.99 10.96
C LYS A 74 0.92 2.50 10.73
N ASP A 75 2.17 2.07 10.93
CA ASP A 75 2.58 0.68 10.73
C ASP A 75 1.74 -0.31 11.57
N GLU A 76 1.36 0.09 12.79
CA GLU A 76 0.47 -0.69 13.66
C GLU A 76 -0.88 -0.97 13.01
N LYS A 77 -1.48 0.05 12.37
CA LYS A 77 -2.76 -0.08 11.68
C LYS A 77 -2.62 -0.87 10.38
N LEU A 78 -1.54 -0.68 9.63
CA LEU A 78 -1.23 -1.49 8.45
C LEU A 78 -1.12 -2.98 8.81
N MET A 79 -0.44 -3.30 9.90
CA MET A 79 -0.34 -4.67 10.41
C MET A 79 -1.69 -5.23 10.85
N GLU A 80 -2.54 -4.42 11.49
CA GLU A 80 -3.90 -4.80 11.87
C GLU A 80 -4.75 -5.15 10.64
N ILE A 81 -4.79 -4.26 9.63
CA ILE A 81 -5.49 -4.49 8.36
C ILE A 81 -4.98 -5.79 7.72
N LEU A 82 -3.66 -5.91 7.57
CA LEU A 82 -3.02 -7.05 6.89
C LEU A 82 -3.31 -8.40 7.55
N ARG A 83 -3.51 -8.45 8.87
CA ARG A 83 -3.88 -9.68 9.58
C ARG A 83 -5.24 -10.22 9.12
N ASN A 84 -6.16 -9.33 8.78
CA ASN A 84 -7.54 -9.62 8.40
C ASN A 84 -7.73 -9.83 6.89
N LEU A 85 -6.70 -9.55 6.08
CA LEU A 85 -6.73 -9.75 4.63
C LEU A 85 -6.19 -11.13 4.24
N SER A 86 -6.96 -11.83 3.41
CA SER A 86 -6.51 -13.07 2.74
C SER A 86 -6.09 -12.81 1.30
N ILE A 87 -6.86 -12.01 0.56
CA ILE A 87 -6.60 -11.63 -0.83
C ILE A 87 -6.88 -10.14 -0.97
N PHE A 88 -5.93 -9.40 -1.52
CA PHE A 88 -6.09 -7.96 -1.78
C PHE A 88 -5.14 -7.50 -2.89
N GLN A 89 -5.30 -6.26 -3.30
CA GLN A 89 -4.46 -5.59 -4.28
C GLN A 89 -3.76 -4.41 -3.62
N ILE A 90 -2.49 -4.21 -3.95
CA ILE A 90 -1.79 -2.97 -3.69
C ILE A 90 -1.80 -2.20 -5.00
N VAL A 91 -2.35 -0.99 -4.97
CA VAL A 91 -2.48 -0.14 -6.15
C VAL A 91 -1.67 1.11 -5.93
N LEU A 92 -0.78 1.41 -6.88
CA LEU A 92 0.07 2.60 -6.89
C LEU A 92 -0.39 3.50 -8.04
N TYR A 93 -0.93 4.67 -7.71
CA TYR A 93 -1.29 5.70 -8.69
C TYR A 93 -0.22 6.78 -8.74
N TYR A 94 0.21 7.15 -9.95
CA TYR A 94 1.16 8.24 -10.22
C TYR A 94 1.06 8.67 -11.69
N GLU A 95 1.17 9.96 -12.00
CA GLU A 95 1.20 10.47 -13.39
C GLU A 95 0.19 9.82 -14.37
N ASP A 96 -1.09 9.72 -13.98
CA ASP A 96 -2.15 9.06 -14.76
C ASP A 96 -1.93 7.56 -15.05
N LYS A 97 -1.00 6.92 -14.34
CA LYS A 97 -0.69 5.49 -14.39
C LYS A 97 -1.16 4.79 -13.12
N GLU A 98 -1.44 3.50 -13.28
CA GLU A 98 -1.80 2.58 -12.20
C GLU A 98 -0.89 1.34 -12.29
N ASP A 99 -0.15 1.06 -11.22
CA ASP A 99 0.55 -0.22 -11.04
C ASP A 99 -0.16 -1.06 -9.98
N VAL A 100 -0.54 -2.28 -10.36
CA VAL A 100 -1.31 -3.20 -9.50
C VAL A 100 -0.49 -4.42 -9.13
N TYR A 101 -0.42 -4.71 -7.84
CA TYR A 101 0.16 -5.92 -7.28
C TYR A 101 -0.95 -6.75 -6.62
N GLN A 102 -1.10 -7.99 -7.04
CA GLN A 102 -1.98 -8.96 -6.40
C GLN A 102 -1.26 -9.58 -5.20
N VAL A 103 -1.91 -9.60 -4.05
CA VAL A 103 -1.36 -10.17 -2.82
C VAL A 103 -2.30 -11.23 -2.26
N GLU A 104 -1.74 -12.41 -1.94
CA GLU A 104 -2.44 -13.56 -1.39
C GLU A 104 -1.69 -14.08 -0.16
N LYS A 105 -2.41 -14.31 0.94
CA LYS A 105 -1.87 -14.91 2.16
C LYS A 105 -1.68 -16.42 1.97
N ILE A 106 -0.49 -16.92 2.31
CA ILE A 106 -0.09 -18.34 2.19
C ILE A 106 0.35 -18.92 3.53
#